data_AF-A0A9D7JT08-F1
#
_entry.id   AF-A0A9D7JT08-F1
#
_cell.length_a   1.000
_cell.length_b   1.000
_cell.length_c   1.000
_cell.angle_alpha   90.00
_cell.angle_beta   90.00
_cell.angle_gamma   90.00
#
_symmetry.space_group_name_H-M   'P 1'
#
loop_
_entity.id
_entity.type
_entity.pdbx_description
1 polymer ?
#
loop_
_entity_poly.entity_id
_entity_poly.type
_entity_poly.pdbx_seq_one_letter_code
_entity_poly.pdbx_strand_id
1 'polypeptide(L)'
;MLIQDGEIHITNREERMFVESADVKHPRTAMGYTSDHHLIILSIEGRHPGIADGVSLMQEAQILKDLGCVEALNLDGGGSSCMLIHGVETITPSDATGQRPVPAVFYVRNKK
;
A
#
# COMPACT_ATOMS: atom_id res chain seq x y z
N MET A 1 9.14 -4.23 -6.01
CA MET A 1 7.96 -4.80 -6.69
C MET A 1 7.27 -5.79 -5.75
N LEU A 2 5.95 -5.98 -5.95
CA LEU A 2 5.13 -6.95 -5.21
C LEU A 2 4.64 -8.08 -6.13
N ILE A 3 4.19 -7.73 -7.33
CA ILE A 3 3.70 -8.66 -8.36
C ILE A 3 4.38 -8.29 -9.67
N GLN A 4 4.85 -9.30 -10.41
CA GLN A 4 5.38 -9.19 -11.77
C GLN A 4 4.86 -10.35 -12.61
N ASP A 5 4.43 -10.06 -13.84
CA ASP A 5 3.88 -11.05 -14.78
C ASP A 5 2.74 -11.90 -14.17
N GLY A 6 1.91 -11.29 -13.31
CA GLY A 6 0.79 -11.95 -12.61
C GLY A 6 1.19 -12.83 -11.42
N GLU A 7 2.47 -12.90 -11.09
CA GLU A 7 2.99 -13.70 -9.99
C GLU A 7 3.57 -12.85 -8.86
N ILE A 8 3.42 -13.32 -7.63
CA ILE A 8 4.01 -12.64 -6.47
C ILE A 8 5.54 -12.71 -6.61
N HIS A 9 6.15 -11.55 -6.69
CA HIS A 9 7.59 -11.40 -6.83
C HIS A 9 8.06 -10.20 -6.00
N ILE A 10 8.33 -10.47 -4.71
CA ILE A 10 8.72 -9.44 -3.74
C ILE A 10 10.21 -9.18 -3.87
N THR A 11 10.57 -8.04 -4.47
CA THR A 11 11.96 -7.70 -4.83
C THR A 11 12.63 -6.72 -3.88
N ASN A 12 12.12 -6.56 -2.66
CA ASN A 12 12.60 -5.52 -1.74
C ASN A 12 14.10 -5.64 -1.42
N ARG A 13 14.64 -6.87 -1.39
CA ARG A 13 16.08 -7.11 -1.18
C ARG A 13 16.90 -6.71 -2.40
N GLU A 14 16.45 -7.08 -3.59
CA GLU A 14 17.05 -6.75 -4.88
C GLU A 14 17.05 -5.23 -5.11
N GLU A 15 15.97 -4.56 -4.74
CA GLU A 15 15.78 -3.10 -4.82
C GLU A 15 16.52 -2.35 -3.72
N ARG A 16 17.18 -3.05 -2.78
CA ARG A 16 17.89 -2.47 -1.62
C ARG A 16 17.00 -1.54 -0.79
N MET A 17 15.71 -1.88 -0.71
CA MET A 17 14.76 -1.14 0.09
C MET A 17 14.93 -1.53 1.56
N PHE A 18 15.09 -0.52 2.43
CA PHE A 18 15.11 -0.73 3.87
C PHE A 18 13.69 -1.00 4.35
N VAL A 19 13.31 -2.26 4.38
CA VAL A 19 12.12 -2.72 5.07
C VAL A 19 12.60 -3.43 6.34
N GLU A 20 12.06 -3.07 7.51
CA GLU A 20 12.03 -4.02 8.62
C GLU A 20 11.45 -5.34 8.07
N SER A 21 11.95 -6.50 8.55
CA SER A 21 11.73 -7.83 7.94
C SER A 21 10.39 -7.96 7.20
N ALA A 22 10.37 -8.61 6.04
CA ALA A 22 9.17 -8.71 5.19
C ALA A 22 7.92 -9.24 5.93
N ASP A 23 8.13 -9.98 7.03
CA ASP A 23 7.11 -10.56 7.91
C ASP A 23 6.49 -9.56 8.91
N VAL A 24 7.09 -8.38 9.07
CA VAL A 24 6.60 -7.34 9.99
C VAL A 24 5.35 -6.68 9.41
N LYS A 25 4.30 -6.65 10.23
CA LYS A 25 3.05 -6.00 9.90
C LYS A 25 3.14 -4.50 10.09
N HIS A 26 2.73 -3.77 9.06
CA HIS A 26 2.63 -2.31 9.08
C HIS A 26 1.37 -1.86 8.34
N PRO A 27 0.92 -0.62 8.57
CA PRO A 27 0.12 0.09 7.59
C PRO A 27 0.86 0.11 6.25
N ARG A 28 0.13 -0.11 5.17
CA ARG A 28 0.72 -0.22 3.83
C ARG A 28 -0.02 0.66 2.84
N THR A 29 0.69 1.06 1.81
CA THR A 29 0.11 1.69 0.64
C THR A 29 0.74 1.04 -0.58
N ALA A 30 -0.08 0.65 -1.54
CA ALA A 30 0.37 0.03 -2.77
C ALA A 30 -0.49 0.45 -3.95
N MET A 31 0.03 0.15 -5.13
CA MET A 31 -0.66 0.38 -6.39
C MET A 31 -0.38 -0.79 -7.32
N GLY A 32 -1.38 -1.18 -8.10
CA GLY A 32 -1.25 -2.18 -9.13
C GLY A 32 -2.27 -1.96 -10.23
N TYR A 33 -2.18 -2.74 -11.29
CA TYR A 33 -3.20 -2.71 -12.34
C TYR A 33 -3.55 -4.11 -12.80
N THR A 34 -4.80 -4.29 -13.19
CA THR A 34 -5.35 -5.55 -13.72
C THR A 34 -5.05 -5.70 -15.21
N SER A 35 -5.20 -6.91 -15.75
CA SER A 35 -4.99 -7.17 -17.19
C SER A 35 -5.93 -6.39 -18.11
N ASP A 36 -7.09 -5.95 -17.59
CA ASP A 36 -8.07 -5.11 -18.29
C ASP A 36 -7.90 -3.61 -17.97
N HIS A 37 -6.72 -3.22 -17.50
CA HIS A 37 -6.27 -1.84 -17.32
C HIS A 37 -7.01 -1.03 -16.24
N HIS A 38 -7.59 -1.70 -15.24
CA HIS A 38 -8.08 -1.00 -14.04
C HIS A 38 -6.93 -0.73 -13.08
N LEU A 39 -6.78 0.54 -12.70
CA LEU A 39 -5.85 0.94 -11.66
C LEU A 39 -6.44 0.61 -10.28
N ILE A 40 -5.69 -0.16 -9.49
CA ILE A 40 -5.99 -0.45 -8.10
C ILE A 40 -5.05 0.37 -7.23
N ILE A 41 -5.62 1.14 -6.31
CA ILE A 41 -4.88 1.87 -5.28
C ILE A 41 -5.34 1.29 -3.94
N LEU A 42 -4.38 0.87 -3.13
CA LEU A 42 -4.62 0.17 -1.88
C LEU A 42 -4.01 0.94 -0.72
N SER A 43 -4.80 1.16 0.33
CA SER A 43 -4.33 1.67 1.61
C SER A 43 -4.82 0.74 2.70
N ILE A 44 -3.90 0.28 3.55
CA ILE A 44 -4.16 -0.69 4.61
C ILE A 44 -3.86 -0.03 5.95
N GLU A 45 -4.86 0.00 6.83
CA GLU A 45 -4.73 0.45 8.21
C GLU A 45 -3.84 -0.52 9.03
N GLY A 46 -3.10 0.00 10.02
CA GLY A 46 -2.24 -0.83 10.86
C GLY A 46 -1.72 -0.11 12.11
N ARG A 47 -1.00 -0.85 12.97
CA ARG A 47 -0.49 -0.37 14.28
C ARG A 47 -1.57 0.13 15.25
N HIS A 48 -2.79 -0.37 15.14
CA HIS A 48 -3.89 -0.16 16.08
C HIS A 48 -4.22 -1.46 16.80
N PRO A 49 -3.59 -1.76 17.96
CA PRO A 49 -3.73 -3.04 18.64
C PRO A 49 -5.20 -3.40 18.92
N GLY A 50 -5.61 -4.60 18.51
CA GLY A 50 -6.98 -5.10 18.68
C GLY A 50 -8.00 -4.57 17.67
N ILE A 51 -7.59 -3.68 16.75
CA ILE A 51 -8.44 -3.13 15.69
C ILE A 51 -7.84 -3.48 14.32
N ALA A 52 -6.59 -3.08 14.09
CA ALA A 52 -5.87 -3.29 12.84
C ALA A 52 -4.35 -3.36 13.08
N ASP A 53 -3.77 -4.56 12.97
CA ASP A 53 -2.33 -4.75 13.12
C ASP A 53 -1.54 -4.27 11.88
N GLY A 54 -2.19 -4.21 10.72
CA GLY A 54 -1.56 -4.04 9.41
C GLY A 54 -1.18 -5.38 8.78
N VAL A 55 -0.38 -5.34 7.72
CA VAL A 55 0.00 -6.53 6.94
C VAL A 55 1.49 -6.58 6.61
N SER A 56 1.98 -7.80 6.45
CA SER A 56 3.30 -8.09 5.86
C SER A 56 3.31 -7.77 4.36
N LEU A 57 4.50 -7.67 3.76
CA LEU A 57 4.62 -7.48 2.30
C LEU A 57 4.00 -8.65 1.51
N MET A 58 4.11 -9.87 2.05
CA MET A 58 3.52 -11.06 1.42
C MET A 58 1.99 -10.99 1.42
N GLN A 59 1.39 -10.58 2.54
CA GLN A 59 -0.06 -10.42 2.63
C GLN A 59 -0.55 -9.27 1.74
N GLU A 60 0.18 -8.16 1.66
CA GLU A 60 -0.11 -7.06 0.75
C GLU A 60 -0.08 -7.51 -0.72
N ALA A 61 0.98 -8.23 -1.13
CA ALA A 61 1.08 -8.79 -2.47
C ALA A 61 -0.06 -9.78 -2.77
N GLN A 62 -0.43 -10.62 -1.80
CA GLN A 62 -1.56 -11.54 -1.95
C GLN A 62 -2.89 -10.80 -2.15
N ILE A 63 -3.16 -9.73 -1.39
CA ILE A 63 -4.37 -8.90 -1.58
C ILE A 63 -4.43 -8.35 -3.01
N LEU A 64 -3.33 -7.79 -3.51
CA LEU A 64 -3.29 -7.23 -4.87
C LEU A 64 -3.44 -8.32 -5.95
N LYS A 65 -2.90 -9.51 -5.71
CA LYS A 65 -3.07 -10.66 -6.62
C LYS A 65 -4.52 -11.14 -6.63
N ASP A 66 -5.16 -11.22 -5.47
CA ASP A 66 -6.56 -11.61 -5.33
C ASP A 66 -7.51 -10.57 -5.97
N LEU A 67 -7.11 -9.29 -5.99
CA LEU A 67 -7.78 -8.21 -6.73
C LEU A 67 -7.50 -8.24 -8.24
N GLY A 68 -6.70 -9.19 -8.73
CA GLY A 68 -6.42 -9.41 -10.15
C GLY A 68 -5.29 -8.56 -10.74
N CYS A 69 -4.44 -7.96 -9.91
CA CYS A 69 -3.30 -7.18 -10.42
C CYS A 69 -2.30 -8.10 -11.12
N VAL A 70 -1.87 -7.69 -12.32
CA VAL A 70 -0.79 -8.36 -13.09
C VAL A 70 0.59 -7.76 -12.79
N GLU A 71 0.61 -6.50 -12.39
CA GLU A 71 1.79 -5.80 -11.87
C GLU A 71 1.37 -5.01 -10.63
N ALA A 72 2.23 -4.99 -9.61
CA ALA A 72 2.00 -4.22 -8.41
C ALA A 72 3.29 -3.80 -7.72
N LEU A 73 3.24 -2.63 -7.08
CA LEU A 73 4.34 -2.03 -6.35
C LEU A 73 3.88 -1.55 -4.97
N ASN A 74 4.77 -1.73 -3.98
CA ASN A 74 4.64 -1.14 -2.65
C ASN A 74 5.08 0.33 -2.73
N LEU A 75 4.33 1.21 -2.07
CA LEU A 75 4.64 2.64 -1.88
C LEU A 75 5.12 2.91 -0.45
N ASP A 76 5.35 4.18 -0.11
CA ASP A 76 5.68 4.55 1.26
C ASP A 76 4.53 4.16 2.23
N GLY A 77 4.91 3.64 3.40
CA GLY A 77 4.00 2.97 4.32
C GLY A 77 4.03 3.53 5.74
N GLY A 78 3.50 2.78 6.70
CA GLY A 78 3.55 3.15 8.12
C GLY A 78 2.80 4.45 8.41
N GLY A 79 3.47 5.42 9.05
CA GLY A 79 2.88 6.72 9.37
C GLY A 79 2.52 7.57 8.14
N SER A 80 3.08 7.24 6.98
CA SER A 80 2.79 7.90 5.71
C SER A 80 1.55 7.33 5.00
N SER A 81 1.08 6.13 5.38
CA SER A 81 -0.08 5.51 4.73
C SER A 81 -1.34 6.32 4.98
N CYS A 82 -1.93 6.80 3.90
CA CYS A 82 -3.14 7.61 3.92
C CYS A 82 -3.81 7.57 2.54
N MET A 83 -5.13 7.49 2.54
CA MET A 83 -5.94 7.70 1.35
C MET A 83 -7.15 8.56 1.69
N LEU A 84 -7.33 9.64 0.92
CA LEU A 84 -8.45 10.55 1.02
C LEU A 84 -9.38 10.36 -0.17
N ILE A 85 -10.68 10.18 0.09
CA ILE A 85 -11.73 10.25 -0.92
C ILE A 85 -12.54 11.51 -0.66
N HIS A 86 -12.55 12.44 -1.61
CA HIS A 86 -13.19 13.76 -1.47
C HIS A 86 -12.75 14.52 -0.20
N GLY A 87 -11.48 14.38 0.19
CA GLY A 87 -10.92 15.02 1.37
C GLY A 87 -11.21 14.31 2.70
N VAL A 88 -11.88 13.16 2.67
CA VAL A 88 -12.20 12.36 3.86
C VAL A 88 -11.29 11.14 3.94
N GLU A 89 -10.72 10.89 5.12
CA GLU A 89 -9.88 9.73 5.39
C GLU A 89 -10.65 8.43 5.22
N THR A 90 -10.00 7.45 4.57
CA THR A 90 -10.53 6.09 4.40
C THR A 90 -9.94 5.09 5.38
N ILE A 91 -8.85 5.46 6.06
CA ILE A 91 -8.17 4.69 7.10
C ILE A 91 -7.79 5.61 8.26
N THR A 92 -7.61 5.04 9.45
CA THR A 92 -7.07 5.73 10.61
C THR A 92 -5.54 5.82 10.52
N PRO A 93 -4.93 7.02 10.46
CA PRO A 93 -3.47 7.17 10.47
C PRO A 93 -2.84 6.51 11.69
N SER A 94 -1.65 5.91 11.51
CA SER A 94 -0.97 5.19 12.59
C SER A 94 -0.15 6.07 13.53
N ASP A 95 0.25 7.26 13.10
CA ASP A 95 1.00 8.20 13.93
C ASP A 95 0.03 8.92 14.90
N ALA A 96 0.41 9.05 16.17
CA ALA A 96 -0.44 9.64 17.21
C ALA A 96 -0.82 11.11 16.96
N THR A 97 -0.05 11.83 16.14
CA THR A 97 -0.31 13.21 15.74
C THR A 97 -1.18 13.33 14.48
N GLY A 98 -1.71 12.22 13.96
CA GLY A 98 -2.46 12.18 12.70
C GLY A 98 -1.56 11.97 11.49
N GLN A 99 -2.00 12.46 10.32
CA GLN A 99 -1.24 12.31 9.07
C GLN A 99 0.14 12.96 9.16
N ARG A 100 1.16 12.20 8.74
CA ARG A 100 2.53 12.71 8.60
C ARG A 100 2.67 13.55 7.33
N PRO A 101 3.47 14.64 7.35
CA PRO A 101 3.89 15.31 6.13
C PRO A 101 4.64 14.35 5.19
N VAL A 102 4.19 14.24 3.94
CA VAL A 102 4.83 13.44 2.89
C VAL A 102 5.36 14.33 1.77
N PRO A 103 6.46 13.97 1.09
CA PRO A 103 7.08 14.81 0.07
C PRO A 103 6.29 14.85 -1.25
N ALA A 104 5.45 13.84 -1.50
CA ALA A 104 4.66 13.71 -2.72
C ALA A 104 3.36 12.95 -2.44
N VAL A 105 2.36 13.17 -3.30
CA VAL A 105 1.08 12.47 -3.28
C VAL A 105 0.71 12.02 -4.68
N PHE A 106 0.04 10.88 -4.79
CA PHE A 106 -0.66 10.50 -6.00
C PHE A 106 -2.09 11.05 -5.94
N TYR A 107 -2.48 11.87 -6.92
CA TYR A 107 -3.76 12.56 -6.92
C TYR A 107 -4.55 12.24 -8.19
N VAL A 108 -5.77 11.75 -8.01
CA VAL A 108 -6.71 11.47 -9.10
C VAL A 108 -7.81 12.52 -9.08
N ARG A 109 -8.07 13.11 -10.25
CA ARG A 109 -9.22 13.99 -10.48
C ARG A 109 -9.85 13.67 -11.83
N ASN A 110 -11.13 13.93 -11.96
CA ASN A 110 -11.78 13.93 -13.27
C ASN A 110 -11.11 14.96 -14.18
N LYS A 111 -10.87 14.56 -15.43
CA LYS A 111 -10.60 15.53 -16.50
C LYS A 111 -11.87 16.35 -16.68
N LYS A 112 -11.75 17.67 -16.57
CA LYS A 112 -12.81 18.59 -16.96
C LYS A 112 -13.09 18.46 -18.44
#